data_AF-A0A7W1UDX6-F1
#
_entry.id   AF-A0A7W1UDX6-F1
#
_cell.length_a   1.000
_cell.length_b   1.000
_cell.length_c   1.000
_cell.angle_alpha   90.00
_cell.angle_beta   90.00
_cell.angle_gamma   90.00
#
_symmetry.space_group_name_H-M   'P 1'
#
loop_
_entity.id
_entity.type
_entity.pdbx_description
1 polymer ?
#
loop_
_entity_poly.entity_id
_entity_poly.type
_entity_poly.pdbx_seq_one_letter_code
_entity_poly.pdbx_strand_id
1 'polypeptide(L)' 'MNIQTYLDQQRQRVDQFLERSVPLLSVHPQRLCESMRYSLLGGGKRIRPILTIATAQALGYDRDAILPFAASLE' A
#
# COMPACT_ATOMS: atom_id res chain seq x y z
N MET A 1 -14.76 -10.95 -13.04
CA MET A 1 -13.86 -10.80 -11.86
C MET A 1 -14.74 -10.64 -10.63
N ASN A 2 -14.54 -11.43 -9.56
CA ASN A 2 -15.23 -11.22 -8.29
C ASN A 2 -14.56 -10.05 -7.54
N ILE A 3 -15.35 -9.21 -6.86
CA ILE A 3 -14.85 -8.08 -6.07
C ILE A 3 -13.85 -8.52 -4.99
N GLN A 4 -14.07 -9.68 -4.36
CA GLN A 4 -13.18 -10.23 -3.34
C GLN A 4 -11.77 -10.46 -3.91
N THR A 5 -11.69 -11.11 -5.07
CA THR A 5 -10.43 -11.36 -5.78
C THR A 5 -9.72 -10.05 -6.15
N TYR A 6 -10.48 -9.03 -6.58
CA TYR A 6 -9.90 -7.72 -6.89
C TYR A 6 -9.32 -7.04 -5.65
N LEU A 7 -10.07 -7.01 -4.54
CA LEU A 7 -9.61 -6.41 -3.28
C LEU A 7 -8.34 -7.09 -2.77
N ASP A 8 -8.28 -8.41 -2.82
CA ASP A 8 -7.09 -9.17 -2.39
C ASP A 8 -5.87 -8.88 -3.27
N GLN A 9 -6.05 -8.82 -4.59
CA GLN A 9 -4.95 -8.49 -5.51
C GLN A 9 -4.42 -7.08 -5.30
N GLN A 10 -5.30 -6.08 -5.11
CA GLN A 10 -4.83 -4.71 -4.87
C GLN A 10 -4.20 -4.57 -3.48
N ARG A 11 -4.74 -5.25 -2.45
CA ARG A 11 -4.14 -5.28 -1.11
C ARG A 11 -2.69 -5.78 -1.17
N GLN A 12 -2.45 -6.93 -1.82
CA GLN A 12 -1.10 -7.49 -1.96
C GLN A 12 -0.14 -6.52 -2.67
N ARG A 13 -0.62 -5.85 -3.72
CA ARG A 13 0.16 -4.86 -4.48
C ARG A 13 0.58 -3.67 -3.60
N VAL A 14 -0.35 -3.17 -2.80
CA VAL A 14 -0.12 -2.05 -1.87
C VAL A 14 0.80 -2.47 -0.73
N ASP A 15 0.58 -3.62 -0.10
CA ASP A 15 1.43 -4.13 0.98
C ASP A 15 2.88 -4.30 0.50
N GLN A 16 3.08 -4.87 -0.70
CA GLN A 16 4.41 -5.03 -1.28
C GLN A 16 5.08 -3.69 -1.59
N PHE A 17 4.33 -2.68 -2.01
CA PHE A 17 4.86 -1.34 -2.24
C PHE A 17 5.25 -0.66 -0.93
N LEU A 18 4.40 -0.75 0.11
CA LEU A 18 4.68 -0.20 1.43
C LEU A 18 5.91 -0.85 2.07
N GLU A 19 6.04 -2.17 1.98
CA GLU A 19 7.18 -2.90 2.53
C GLU A 19 8.52 -2.42 1.99
N ARG A 20 8.55 -2.07 0.69
CA ARG A 20 9.73 -1.53 -0.01
C ARG A 20 9.95 -0.04 0.27
N SER A 21 8.92 0.69 0.68
CA SER A 21 8.95 2.16 0.86
C SER A 21 9.33 2.57 2.29
N VAL A 22 9.08 1.72 3.29
CA VAL A 22 9.42 2.01 4.69
C VAL A 22 10.90 1.69 4.97
N PRO A 23 11.60 2.50 5.82
CA PRO A 23 12.99 2.24 6.18
C PRO A 23 13.26 0.80 6.62
N LEU A 24 14.43 0.29 6.25
CA LEU A 24 14.93 -1.00 6.72
C LEU A 24 15.31 -0.92 8.20
N LEU A 25 15.25 -2.05 8.91
CA LEU A 25 15.64 -2.14 10.33
C LEU A 25 17.14 -1.86 10.57
N SER A 26 17.95 -1.85 9.52
CA SER A 26 19.35 -1.43 9.56
C SER A 26 19.52 0.09 9.67
N VAL A 27 18.48 0.88 9.39
CA VAL A 27 18.50 2.34 9.49
C VAL A 27 18.36 2.77 10.95
N HIS A 28 19.14 3.77 11.37
CA HIS A 28 19.05 4.34 12.71
C HIS A 28 18.08 5.54 12.76
N PRO A 29 17.28 5.68 13.83
CA PRO A 29 17.23 4.84 15.03
C PRO A 29 16.32 3.60 14.86
N GLN A 30 16.85 2.41 15.20
CA GLN A 30 16.19 1.13 14.91
C GLN A 30 14.80 0.98 15.53
N ARG A 31 14.61 1.42 16.79
CA ARG A 31 13.30 1.36 17.47
C ARG A 31 12.21 2.16 16.76
N LEU A 32 12.57 3.29 16.15
CA LEU A 32 11.62 4.09 15.38
C LEU A 32 11.25 3.36 14.10
N CYS A 33 12.24 2.83 13.37
CA CYS A 33 12.00 2.05 12.16
C CYS A 33 11.13 0.82 12.43
N GLU A 34 11.40 0.09 13.52
CA GLU A 34 10.59 -1.04 13.96
C GLU A 34 9.14 -0.62 14.25
N SER A 35 8.95 0.47 15.00
CA SER A 35 7.63 1.00 15.32
C SER A 35 6.84 1.40 14.07
N MET A 36 7.48 2.10 13.13
CA MET A 36 6.87 2.48 11.84
C MET A 36 6.47 1.24 11.02
N ARG A 37 7.36 0.25 10.90
CA ARG A 37 7.07 -1.00 10.18
C ARG A 37 5.94 -1.77 10.83
N TYR A 38 5.93 -1.88 12.16
CA TYR A 38 4.89 -2.58 12.90
C TYR A 38 3.51 -1.94 12.67
N SER A 39 3.42 -0.61 12.84
CA SER A 39 2.16 0.12 12.65
C SER A 39 1.65 0.06 11.21
N LEU A 40 2.54 0.18 10.21
CA LEU A 40 2.13 0.24 8.81
C LEU A 40 1.90 -1.15 8.19
N LEU A 41 2.74 -2.13 8.50
CA LEU A 41 2.73 -3.46 7.89
C LEU A 41 1.95 -4.52 8.70
N GLY A 42 1.37 -4.16 9.85
CA GLY A 42 0.57 -5.03 10.72
C GLY A 42 -0.77 -5.51 10.12
N GLY A 43 -0.97 -5.36 8.82
CA GLY A 43 -2.15 -5.78 8.08
C GLY A 43 -3.22 -4.69 7.96
N GLY A 44 -4.36 -5.06 7.38
CA GLY A 44 -5.47 -4.17 7.10
C GLY A 44 -6.16 -4.50 5.79
N LYS A 45 -7.32 -3.86 5.54
CA LYS A 45 -8.06 -4.03 4.29
C LYS A 45 -7.54 -3.13 3.15
N ARG A 46 -6.69 -2.13 3.47
CA ARG A 46 -6.13 -1.14 2.51
C ARG A 46 -7.20 -0.43 1.68
N ILE A 47 -8.35 -0.15 2.28
CA ILE A 47 -9.51 0.38 1.54
C ILE A 47 -9.19 1.72 0.87
N ARG A 48 -8.44 2.62 1.53
CA ARG A 48 -8.13 3.95 0.97
C ARG A 48 -7.24 3.86 -0.28
N PRO A 49 -6.11 3.12 -0.27
CA PRO A 49 -5.33 2.84 -1.48
C PRO A 49 -6.16 2.19 -2.59
N ILE A 50 -6.95 1.17 -2.25
CA ILE A 50 -7.70 0.40 -3.26
C ILE A 50 -8.76 1.27 -3.94
N LEU A 51 -9.47 2.12 -3.18
CA LEU A 51 -10.40 3.09 -3.74
C LEU A 51 -9.71 4.11 -4.63
N THR A 52 -8.52 4.57 -4.24
CA THR A 52 -7.71 5.50 -5.05
C THR A 52 -7.30 4.89 -6.37
N ILE A 53 -6.79 3.65 -6.35
CA ILE A 53 -6.44 2.88 -7.56
C ILE A 53 -7.68 2.69 -8.45
N ALA A 54 -8.80 2.25 -7.87
CA ALA A 54 -10.02 2.01 -8.63
C ALA A 54 -10.56 3.30 -9.27
N THR A 55 -10.49 4.42 -8.57
CA THR A 55 -10.91 5.73 -9.08
C THR A 55 -10.01 6.18 -10.22
N ALA A 56 -8.70 6.08 -10.06
CA ALA A 56 -7.75 6.44 -11.11
C ALA A 56 -7.94 5.57 -12.36
N GLN A 57 -8.14 4.26 -12.19
CA GLN A 57 -8.46 3.36 -13.30
C GLN A 57 -9.77 3.73 -14.00
N ALA A 58 -10.81 4.10 -13.25
CA ALA A 58 -12.09 4.55 -13.83
C ALA A 58 -11.94 5.84 -14.65
N LEU A 59 -10.95 6.67 -14.32
CA LEU A 59 -10.58 7.88 -15.06
C LEU A 59 -9.58 7.62 -16.20
N GLY A 60 -9.17 6.37 -16.43
CA GLY A 60 -8.25 5.98 -17.51
C GLY A 60 -6.76 6.10 -17.18
N TYR A 61 -6.39 6.33 -15.92
CA TYR A 61 -4.99 6.36 -15.50
C TYR A 61 -4.41 4.95 -15.35
N ASP A 62 -3.10 4.85 -15.57
CA ASP A 62 -2.35 3.63 -15.30
C ASP A 62 -2.30 3.31 -13.80
N ARG A 63 -2.51 2.03 -13.49
CA ARG A 63 -2.60 1.53 -12.10
C ARG A 63 -1.26 1.52 -11.38
N ASP A 64 -0.15 1.43 -12.10
CA ASP A 64 1.19 1.39 -11.51
C ASP A 64 1.71 2.81 -11.28
N ALA A 65 1.38 3.74 -12.20
CA ALA A 65 1.66 5.16 -12.03
C ALA A 65 0.98 5.76 -10.78
N ILE A 66 -0.22 5.30 -10.42
CA ILE A 66 -0.95 5.81 -9.24
C ILE A 66 -0.54 5.15 -7.91
N LEU A 67 0.19 4.02 -7.96
CA LEU A 67 0.50 3.23 -6.76
C LEU A 67 1.20 4.04 -5.64
N PRO A 68 2.17 4.93 -5.91
CA PRO A 68 2.77 5.77 -4.87
C PRO A 68 1.77 6.71 -4.20
N PHE A 69 0.86 7.32 -4.97
CA PHE A 69 -0.19 8.20 -4.44
C PHE A 69 -1.19 7.42 -3.58
N ALA A 70 -1.62 6.26 -4.07
CA ALA A 70 -2.53 5.38 -3.34
C ALA A 70 -1.91 4.92 -2.01
N ALA A 71 -0.63 4.55 -2.00
CA ALA A 71 0.09 4.12 -0.81
C ALA A 71 0.31 5.24 0.22
N SER A 72 0.39 6.51 -0.20
CA SER A 72 0.57 7.65 0.71
C SER A 72 -0.62 7.95 1.63
N LEU A 73 -1.78 7.33 1.37
CA LEU A 73 -3.01 7.49 2.16
C LEU A 73 -3.16 6.46 3.29
N GLU A 74 -2.13 5.64 3.52
CA GLU A 74 -1.99 4.73 4.66
C GLU A 74 -0.93 5.25 5.64
#